data_AF-D5AL24-F1
#
_entry.id   AF-D5AL24-F1
#
_cell.length_a   1.000
_cell.length_b   1.000
_cell.length_c   1.000
_cell.angle_alpha   90.00
_cell.angle_beta   90.00
_cell.angle_gamma   90.00
#
_symmetry.space_group_name_H-M   'P 1'
#
loop_
_entity.id
_entity.type
_entity.pdbx_description
1 polymer ?
#
loop_
_entity_poly.entity_id
_entity_poly.type
_entity_poly.pdbx_seq_one_letter_code
_entity_poly.pdbx_strand_id
1 'polypeptide(L)'
;MSAGVRETLWLLARIGLAAQEMAQLRLRLWQIEAQARLRLGLGSLMLSLLATMLAMAAIGLGLAASVVQLQQAGWSLPAALGLASGGAAALSLVILLLAGRALRGALGR
;
A
#
# COMPACT_ATOMS: atom_id res chain seq x y z
N MET A 1 -54.11 27.34 -22.87
CA MET A 1 -52.71 26.96 -23.13
C MET A 1 -52.64 26.32 -24.50
N SER A 2 -51.84 26.86 -25.42
CA SER A 2 -51.69 26.34 -26.79
C SER A 2 -50.99 24.97 -26.78
N ALA A 3 -51.33 24.12 -27.76
CA ALA A 3 -50.80 22.75 -27.87
C ALA A 3 -49.25 22.72 -27.88
N GLY A 4 -48.60 23.70 -28.53
CA GLY A 4 -47.14 23.79 -28.60
C GLY A 4 -46.43 24.01 -27.24
N VAL A 5 -47.06 24.70 -26.30
CA VAL A 5 -46.49 24.90 -24.95
C VAL A 5 -46.49 23.59 -24.16
N ARG A 6 -47.53 22.76 -24.33
CA ARG A 6 -47.64 21.46 -23.65
C ARG A 6 -46.59 20.47 -24.16
N GLU A 7 -46.34 20.48 -25.47
CA GLU A 7 -45.39 19.59 -26.12
C GLU A 7 -43.93 19.95 -25.77
N THR A 8 -43.64 21.25 -25.65
CA THR A 8 -42.32 21.73 -25.22
C THR A 8 -42.05 21.37 -23.76
N LEU A 9 -43.05 21.53 -22.87
CA LEU A 9 -42.96 21.12 -21.46
C LEU A 9 -42.78 19.61 -21.31
N TRP A 10 -43.42 18.82 -22.16
CA TRP A 10 -43.27 17.36 -22.17
C TRP A 10 -41.86 16.92 -22.59
N LEU A 11 -41.29 17.54 -23.63
CA LEU A 11 -39.92 17.29 -24.07
C LEU A 11 -38.90 17.67 -22.99
N LEU A 12 -39.08 18.81 -22.32
CA LEU A 12 -38.25 19.25 -21.19
C LEU A 12 -38.31 18.26 -20.02
N ALA A 13 -39.50 17.78 -19.67
CA ALA A 13 -39.66 16.77 -18.62
C ALA A 13 -38.95 15.45 -18.97
N ARG A 14 -39.01 15.02 -20.23
CA ARG A 14 -38.37 13.80 -20.71
C ARG A 14 -36.84 13.92 -20.73
N ILE A 15 -36.30 15.08 -21.11
CA ILE A 15 -34.86 15.37 -21.05
C ILE A 15 -34.39 15.41 -19.58
N GLY A 16 -35.17 16.03 -18.69
CA GLY A 16 -34.88 16.06 -17.25
C GLY A 16 -34.83 14.66 -16.63
N LEU A 17 -35.77 13.78 -16.98
CA LEU A 17 -35.78 12.38 -16.57
C LEU A 17 -34.54 11.62 -17.08
N ALA A 18 -34.21 11.74 -18.36
CA ALA A 18 -33.02 11.11 -18.93
C ALA A 18 -31.72 11.62 -18.28
N ALA A 19 -31.64 12.91 -17.95
CA ALA A 19 -30.50 13.49 -17.24
C ALA A 19 -30.38 12.95 -15.81
N GLN A 20 -31.51 12.75 -15.11
CA GLN A 20 -31.52 12.13 -13.78
C GLN A 20 -31.08 10.67 -13.83
N GLU A 21 -31.56 9.88 -14.77
CA GLU A 21 -31.13 8.49 -14.96
C GLU A 21 -29.64 8.41 -15.28
N MET A 22 -29.14 9.29 -16.15
CA MET A 22 -27.71 9.36 -16.49
C MET A 22 -26.86 9.76 -15.28
N ALA A 23 -27.32 10.70 -14.47
CA ALA A 23 -26.62 11.11 -13.24
C ALA A 23 -26.59 9.98 -12.21
N GLN A 24 -27.69 9.24 -12.03
CA GLN A 24 -27.75 8.09 -11.14
C GLN A 24 -26.83 6.94 -11.60
N LEU A 25 -26.80 6.65 -12.90
CA LEU A 25 -25.86 5.69 -13.48
C LEU A 25 -24.41 6.07 -13.22
N ARG A 26 -24.07 7.36 -13.42
CA ARG A 26 -22.70 7.85 -13.20
C ARG A 26 -22.28 7.77 -11.73
N LEU A 27 -23.18 8.09 -10.81
CA LEU A 27 -22.95 7.91 -9.37
C LEU A 27 -22.73 6.45 -9.00
N ARG A 28 -23.54 5.52 -9.55
CA ARG A 28 -23.35 4.09 -9.32
C ARG A 28 -22.02 3.58 -9.85
N LEU A 29 -21.60 4.03 -11.03
CA LEU A 29 -20.28 3.70 -11.59
C LEU A 29 -19.14 4.19 -10.69
N TRP A 30 -19.23 5.41 -10.18
CA TRP A 30 -18.24 5.96 -9.25
C TRP A 30 -18.17 5.18 -7.94
N GLN A 31 -19.32 4.74 -7.41
CA GLN A 31 -19.37 3.91 -6.21
C GLN A 31 -18.71 2.54 -6.43
N ILE A 32 -18.95 1.90 -7.58
CA ILE A 32 -18.34 0.61 -7.93
C ILE A 32 -16.82 0.77 -8.09
N GLU A 33 -16.36 1.81 -8.78
CA GLU A 33 -14.93 2.07 -8.96
C GLU A 33 -14.23 2.36 -7.63
N ALA A 34 -14.88 3.13 -6.74
CA ALA A 34 -14.37 3.38 -5.39
C ALA A 34 -14.30 2.08 -4.56
N GLN A 35 -15.32 1.22 -4.61
CA GLN A 35 -15.31 -0.09 -3.94
C GLN A 35 -14.23 -1.03 -4.50
N ALA A 36 -14.01 -1.04 -5.81
CA ALA A 36 -12.95 -1.82 -6.44
C ALA A 36 -11.56 -1.36 -5.98
N ARG A 37 -11.33 -0.03 -5.93
CA ARG A 37 -10.09 0.56 -5.41
C ARG A 37 -9.87 0.24 -3.93
N LEU A 38 -10.92 0.28 -3.11
CA LEU A 38 -10.85 -0.10 -1.69
C LEU A 38 -10.49 -1.58 -1.52
N ARG A 39 -11.09 -2.48 -2.30
CA ARG A 39 -10.75 -3.91 -2.27
C ARG A 39 -9.31 -4.18 -2.69
N LEU A 40 -8.82 -3.50 -3.72
CA LEU A 40 -7.42 -3.59 -4.15
C LEU A 40 -6.48 -3.03 -3.08
N GLY A 41 -6.86 -1.92 -2.44
CA GLY A 41 -6.12 -1.34 -1.32
C GLY A 41 -6.04 -2.28 -0.10
N LEU A 42 -7.13 -2.97 0.24
CA LEU A 42 -7.12 -3.98 1.31
C LEU A 42 -6.25 -5.18 0.97
N GLY A 43 -6.31 -5.65 -0.29
CA GLY A 43 -5.45 -6.72 -0.79
C GLY A 43 -3.97 -6.36 -0.73
N SER A 44 -3.60 -5.12 -1.10
CA SER A 44 -2.21 -4.66 -1.05
C SER A 44 -1.71 -4.47 0.38
N LEU A 45 -2.54 -3.98 1.30
CA LEU A 45 -2.22 -3.91 2.73
C LEU A 45 -1.95 -5.29 3.32
N MET A 46 -2.81 -6.26 3.01
CA MET A 46 -2.68 -7.63 3.50
C MET A 46 -1.42 -8.31 2.93
N LEU A 47 -1.12 -8.10 1.64
CA LEU A 47 0.13 -8.56 1.02
C LEU A 47 1.36 -7.90 1.66
N SER A 48 1.30 -6.59 1.92
CA SER A 48 2.39 -5.86 2.59
C SER A 48 2.62 -6.39 4.00
N LEU A 49 1.55 -6.63 4.77
CA LEU A 49 1.65 -7.25 6.09
C LEU A 49 2.32 -8.62 6.01
N LEU A 50 1.87 -9.48 5.10
CA LEU A 50 2.42 -10.82 4.92
C LEU A 50 3.90 -10.77 4.50
N ALA A 51 4.26 -9.85 3.60
CA ALA A 51 5.64 -9.61 3.18
C ALA A 51 6.50 -9.11 4.35
N THR A 52 6.00 -8.20 5.19
CA THR A 52 6.74 -7.73 6.38
C THR A 52 6.94 -8.85 7.41
N MET A 53 5.94 -9.70 7.63
CA MET A 53 6.09 -10.86 8.52
C MET A 53 7.13 -11.84 7.99
N LEU A 54 7.09 -12.15 6.69
CA LEU A 54 8.07 -13.03 6.05
C LEU A 54 9.49 -12.45 6.12
N ALA A 55 9.64 -11.14 5.88
CA ALA A 55 10.91 -10.45 5.98
C ALA A 55 11.48 -10.51 7.41
N MET A 56 10.65 -10.28 8.43
CA MET A 56 11.08 -10.40 9.84
C MET A 56 11.55 -11.82 10.17
N ALA A 57 10.82 -12.84 9.72
CA ALA A 57 11.21 -14.23 9.91
C ALA A 57 12.54 -14.56 9.23
N ALA A 58 12.74 -14.10 7.99
CA ALA A 58 13.98 -14.30 7.24
C ALA A 58 15.18 -13.61 7.92
N ILE A 59 15.01 -12.38 8.41
CA ILE A 59 16.04 -11.65 9.16
C ILE A 59 16.39 -12.41 10.44
N GLY A 60 15.40 -12.87 11.21
CA GLY A 60 15.61 -13.64 12.43
C GLY A 60 16.40 -14.94 12.18
N LEU A 61 16.02 -15.68 11.13
CA LEU A 61 16.73 -16.90 10.72
C LEU A 61 18.17 -16.61 10.27
N GLY A 62 18.39 -15.54 9.49
CA GLY A 62 19.72 -15.11 9.07
C GLY A 62 20.62 -14.75 10.24
N LEU A 63 20.09 -14.02 11.23
CA LEU A 63 20.83 -13.68 12.45
C LEU A 63 21.15 -14.93 13.27
N ALA A 64 20.19 -15.83 13.46
CA ALA A 64 20.45 -17.10 14.14
C ALA A 64 21.55 -17.91 13.44
N ALA A 65 21.49 -18.01 12.11
CA ALA A 65 22.52 -18.69 11.32
C ALA A 65 23.90 -18.02 11.46
N SER A 66 23.97 -16.69 11.51
CA SER A 66 25.24 -15.98 11.71
C SER A 66 25.86 -16.26 13.09
N VAL A 67 25.03 -16.34 14.14
CA VAL A 67 25.47 -16.67 15.50
C VAL A 67 26.00 -18.10 15.54
N VAL A 68 25.29 -19.05 14.93
CA VAL A 68 25.74 -20.46 14.84
C VAL A 68 27.07 -20.56 14.08
N GLN A 69 27.24 -19.85 12.97
CA GLN A 69 28.50 -19.83 12.22
C GLN A 69 29.66 -19.26 13.06
N LEU A 70 29.42 -18.19 13.81
CA LEU A 70 30.43 -17.61 14.70
C LEU A 70 30.81 -18.58 15.82
N GLN A 71 29.84 -19.29 16.40
CA GLN A 71 30.13 -20.33 17.39
C GLN A 71 30.92 -21.49 16.81
N GLN A 72 30.61 -21.93 15.59
CA GLN A 72 31.40 -22.96 14.89
C GLN A 72 32.84 -22.50 14.59
N ALA A 73 33.04 -21.20 14.39
CA ALA A 73 34.37 -20.59 14.26
C ALA A 73 35.10 -20.40 15.62
N GLY A 74 34.54 -20.89 16.72
CA GLY A 74 35.17 -20.87 18.04
C GLY A 74 34.91 -19.62 18.88
N TRP A 75 33.99 -18.74 18.45
CA TRP A 75 33.64 -17.54 19.20
C TRP A 75 32.72 -17.88 20.38
N SER A 76 32.89 -17.17 21.50
CA SER A 76 31.99 -17.32 22.65
C SER A 76 30.57 -16.82 22.31
N LEU A 77 29.55 -17.45 22.91
CA LEU A 77 28.14 -17.06 22.69
C LEU A 77 27.87 -15.55 22.89
N PRO A 78 28.40 -14.89 23.94
CA PRO A 78 28.18 -13.45 24.13
C PRO A 78 28.82 -12.62 23.01
N ALA A 79 30.01 -12.99 22.53
CA ALA A 79 30.69 -12.30 21.44
C ALA A 79 29.95 -12.48 20.11
N ALA A 80 29.47 -13.70 19.83
CA ALA A 80 28.69 -13.99 18.62
C ALA A 80 27.37 -13.19 18.58
N LEU A 81 26.64 -13.14 19.70
CA LEU A 81 25.43 -12.33 19.82
C LEU A 81 25.72 -10.83 19.72
N GLY A 82 26.82 -10.37 20.32
CA GLY A 82 27.26 -8.97 20.23
C GLY A 82 27.60 -8.56 18.81
N LEU A 83 28.31 -9.40 18.06
CA LEU A 83 28.65 -9.13 16.65
C LEU A 83 27.42 -9.18 15.74
N ALA A 84 26.54 -10.17 15.91
CA ALA A 84 25.32 -10.28 15.12
C ALA A 84 24.38 -9.08 15.35
N SER A 85 24.17 -8.68 16.62
CA SER A 85 23.33 -7.53 16.96
C SER A 85 23.96 -6.19 16.55
N GLY A 86 25.26 -6.00 16.77
CA GLY A 86 25.98 -4.80 16.33
C GLY A 86 26.01 -4.67 14.81
N GLY A 87 26.25 -5.76 14.09
CA GLY A 87 26.18 -5.81 12.63
C GLY A 87 24.79 -5.49 12.10
N ALA A 88 23.74 -6.05 12.72
CA ALA A 88 22.35 -5.74 12.38
C ALA A 88 22.00 -4.26 12.60
N ALA A 89 22.47 -3.66 13.70
CA ALA A 89 22.26 -2.25 14.01
C ALA A 89 22.97 -1.34 12.98
N ALA A 90 24.21 -1.66 12.61
CA ALA A 90 24.95 -0.93 11.58
C ALA A 90 24.27 -1.01 10.21
N LEU A 91 23.85 -2.21 9.79
CA LEU A 91 23.08 -2.42 8.57
C LEU A 91 21.77 -1.63 8.58
N SER A 92 21.05 -1.63 9.70
CA SER A 92 19.80 -0.89 9.85
C SER A 92 20.02 0.62 9.69
N LEU A 93 21.09 1.16 10.26
CA LEU A 93 21.49 2.56 10.08
C LEU A 93 21.78 2.88 8.61
N VAL A 94 22.54 2.03 7.91
CA VAL A 94 22.84 2.23 6.49
C VAL A 94 21.56 2.23 5.65
N ILE A 95 20.67 1.25 5.88
CA ILE A 95 19.37 1.19 5.20
C ILE A 95 18.56 2.44 5.48
N LEU A 96 18.51 2.92 6.72
CA LEU A 96 17.77 4.13 7.09
C LEU A 96 18.32 5.38 6.38
N LEU A 97 19.65 5.52 6.31
CA LEU A 97 20.30 6.63 5.61
C LEU A 97 20.04 6.60 4.10
N LEU A 98 20.11 5.41 3.49
CA LEU A 98 19.80 5.20 2.07
C LEU A 98 18.32 5.45 1.77
N ALA A 99 17.42 4.92 2.61
CA ALA A 99 15.98 5.17 2.50
C ALA A 99 15.66 6.67 2.64
N GLY A 100 16.28 7.35 3.61
CA GLY A 100 16.13 8.80 3.78
C GLY A 100 16.68 9.61 2.61
N ARG A 101 17.75 9.15 1.95
CA ARG A 101 18.26 9.77 0.72
C ARG A 101 17.34 9.53 -0.47
N ALA A 102 16.85 8.30 -0.66
CA ALA A 102 15.91 7.96 -1.73
C ALA A 102 14.59 8.73 -1.58
N LEU A 103 14.07 8.86 -0.35
CA LEU A 103 12.85 9.61 -0.08
C LEU A 103 13.02 11.11 -0.37
N ARG A 104 14.15 11.71 -0.02
CA ARG A 104 14.46 13.10 -0.37
C ARG A 104 14.54 13.31 -1.88
N GLY A 105 15.21 12.41 -2.59
CA GLY A 105 15.28 12.42 -4.05
C GLY A 105 13.91 12.27 -4.73
N ALA A 106 13.04 11.39 -4.20
CA ALA A 106 11.68 11.23 -4.70
C ALA A 106 10.77 12.44 -4.41
N LEU A 107 11.02 13.16 -3.31
CA LEU A 107 10.30 14.38 -2.92
C LEU A 107 10.86 15.65 -3.58
N GLY A 108 11.87 15.54 -4.46
CA GLY A 108 12.41 16.67 -5.24
C GLY A 108 13.13 17.73 -4.40
N ARG A 109 13.71 17.35 -3.25
CA ARG A 109 14.55 18.23 -2.41
C ARG A 109 16.02 17.85 -2.50
#